data_AF-A0A9W7FVZ4-F1
#
_entry.id   AF-A0A9W7FVZ4-F1
#
_cell.length_a   1.000
_cell.length_b   1.000
_cell.length_c   1.000
_cell.angle_alpha   90.00
_cell.angle_beta   90.00
_cell.angle_gamma   90.00
#
_symmetry.space_group_name_H-M   'P 1'
#
loop_
_entity.id
_entity.type
_entity.pdbx_description
1 polymer ?
#
loop_
_entity_poly.entity_id
_entity_poly.type
_entity_poly.pdbx_seq_one_letter_code
_entity_poly.pdbx_strand_id
1 'polypeptide(L)'
;YIPYVASELTVTDTGCTDASGLGMGGHFAIGDTTYIWRLPFEQLVADSMIRSRGDGGSITINELELLAILAQNMLLHLQWSARGLDSVGRVALTYSDNTAAVAATGKFRLRSRAGLKMVKALSQHAADNGYVARAMHIAGVKNVAADFLSRNLTRTGDVEINPEADPVPDDQLPAVVAELLNQRAGATPITASQVVLVDMPQHVHDEIMSLLQEALESTPWTRRTEHQSAFHYGHHGGRVGIVGRFREGGGGRIGMEGTGEDRVTLMVFEAEPNPNEDARD
;
A
#
# COMPACT_ATOMS: atom_id res chain seq x y z
N TYR A 1 -2.76 7.82 26.08
CA TYR A 1 -4.03 7.44 25.42
C TYR A 1 -4.76 8.69 24.94
N ILE A 2 -4.97 8.91 23.64
CA ILE A 2 -5.87 9.98 23.15
C ILE A 2 -7.28 9.38 23.06
N PRO A 3 -8.31 9.93 23.71
CA PRO A 3 -9.65 9.38 23.66
C PRO A 3 -10.22 9.60 22.25
N TYR A 4 -10.17 8.57 21.41
CA TYR A 4 -10.78 8.59 20.09
C TYR A 4 -12.28 8.37 20.25
N VAL A 5 -13.05 9.46 20.29
CA VAL A 5 -14.51 9.41 20.28
C VAL A 5 -14.92 9.06 18.85
N ALA A 6 -15.39 7.84 18.65
CA ALA A 6 -15.80 7.29 17.35
C ALA A 6 -17.05 7.95 16.73
N SER A 7 -17.41 9.18 17.12
CA SER A 7 -18.70 9.77 16.74
C SER A 7 -18.69 10.55 15.43
N GLU A 8 -17.55 11.03 14.91
CA GLU A 8 -17.53 11.70 13.60
C GLU A 8 -16.16 11.54 12.91
N LEU A 9 -15.99 10.51 12.08
CA LEU A 9 -15.01 10.60 10.98
C LEU A 9 -15.60 11.64 10.01
N THR A 10 -15.13 12.89 10.10
CA THR A 10 -15.83 14.08 9.57
C THR A 10 -15.72 14.24 8.06
N VAL A 11 -14.67 13.71 7.42
CA VAL A 11 -14.48 13.76 5.96
C VAL A 11 -13.81 12.48 5.46
N THR A 12 -14.42 11.86 4.46
CA THR A 12 -13.83 10.74 3.71
C THR A 12 -13.49 11.22 2.32
N ASP A 13 -12.19 11.28 2.02
CA ASP A 13 -11.71 11.53 0.66
C ASP A 13 -11.45 10.19 -0.01
N THR A 14 -11.87 10.06 -1.27
CA THR A 14 -11.92 8.77 -1.97
C THR A 14 -11.08 8.80 -3.24
N GLY A 15 -10.44 7.66 -3.54
CA GLY A 15 -9.69 7.50 -4.77
C GLY A 15 -9.58 6.05 -5.20
N CYS A 16 -9.09 5.80 -6.41
CA CYS A 16 -8.81 4.47 -6.94
C CYS A 16 -7.35 4.37 -7.36
N THR A 17 -6.73 3.22 -7.14
CA THR A 17 -5.35 2.92 -7.56
C THR A 17 -5.30 1.61 -8.36
N ASP A 18 -4.25 1.49 -9.14
CA ASP A 18 -3.91 0.30 -9.89
C ASP A 18 -2.38 0.23 -10.06
N ALA A 19 -1.85 -0.98 -10.20
CA ALA A 19 -0.47 -1.19 -10.60
C ALA A 19 -0.37 -2.25 -11.70
N SER A 20 0.57 -2.03 -12.62
CA SER A 20 0.88 -2.94 -13.72
C SER A 20 2.39 -3.19 -13.79
N GLY A 21 2.83 -3.98 -14.77
CA GLY A 21 4.27 -4.11 -15.04
C GLY A 21 4.92 -2.88 -15.67
N LEU A 22 4.14 -1.89 -16.09
CA LEU A 22 4.66 -0.63 -16.65
C LEU A 22 4.83 0.46 -15.60
N GLY A 23 4.10 0.37 -14.50
CA GLY A 23 4.09 1.40 -13.46
C GLY A 23 2.88 1.26 -12.56
N MET A 24 2.64 2.28 -11.76
CA MET A 24 1.45 2.42 -10.94
C MET A 24 0.82 3.79 -11.16
N GLY A 25 -0.47 3.89 -10.88
CA GLY A 25 -1.20 5.13 -11.02
C GLY A 25 -2.53 5.10 -10.30
N GLY A 26 -3.16 6.26 -10.24
CA GLY A 26 -4.43 6.38 -9.57
C GLY A 26 -5.00 7.78 -9.63
N HIS A 27 -6.18 7.92 -9.04
CA HIS A 27 -6.87 9.18 -8.92
C HIS A 27 -7.56 9.29 -7.57
N PHE A 28 -7.65 10.48 -7.00
CA PHE A 28 -8.40 10.75 -5.77
C PHE A 28 -9.06 12.12 -5.81
N ALA A 29 -10.16 12.29 -5.10
CA ALA A 29 -10.89 13.55 -5.05
C ALA A 29 -10.77 14.21 -3.68
N ILE A 30 -10.54 15.53 -3.68
CA ILE A 30 -10.68 16.40 -2.50
C ILE A 30 -11.61 17.54 -2.89
N GLY A 31 -12.81 17.55 -2.31
CA GLY A 31 -13.87 18.49 -2.69
C GLY A 31 -14.31 18.29 -4.15
N ASP A 32 -14.21 19.33 -4.96
CA ASP A 32 -14.58 19.36 -6.39
C ASP A 32 -13.40 19.08 -7.33
N THR A 33 -12.20 18.86 -6.79
CA THR A 33 -10.98 18.63 -7.54
C THR A 33 -10.62 17.15 -7.52
N THR A 34 -10.37 16.58 -8.68
CA THR A 34 -9.80 15.25 -8.86
C THR A 34 -8.32 15.37 -9.16
N TYR A 35 -7.50 14.70 -8.39
CA TYR A 35 -6.07 14.59 -8.60
C TYR A 35 -5.78 13.25 -9.27
N ILE A 36 -4.90 13.27 -10.28
CA ILE A 36 -4.39 12.07 -10.94
C ILE A 36 -2.89 12.01 -10.74
N TRP A 37 -2.35 10.81 -10.64
CA TRP A 37 -0.93 10.59 -10.42
C TRP A 37 -0.48 9.31 -11.13
N ARG A 38 0.82 9.27 -11.43
CA ARG A 38 1.48 8.18 -12.16
C ARG A 38 2.90 8.04 -11.66
N LEU A 39 3.39 6.80 -11.64
CA LEU A 39 4.79 6.49 -11.38
C LEU A 39 5.22 5.35 -12.32
N PRO A 40 5.98 5.66 -13.40
CA PRO A 40 6.52 4.62 -14.28
C PRO A 40 7.56 3.78 -13.54
N PHE A 41 7.60 2.50 -13.89
CA PHE A 41 8.65 1.61 -13.42
C PHE A 41 9.80 1.52 -14.41
N GLU A 42 10.99 1.35 -13.85
CA GLU A 42 12.14 0.91 -14.63
C GLU A 42 11.92 -0.51 -15.17
N GLN A 43 12.58 -0.82 -16.29
CA GLN A 43 12.48 -2.12 -16.95
C GLN A 43 12.76 -3.30 -16.00
N LEU A 44 13.68 -3.12 -15.05
CA LEU A 44 14.03 -4.13 -14.07
C LEU A 44 12.82 -4.64 -13.26
N VAL A 45 11.89 -3.74 -12.92
CA VAL A 45 10.68 -4.11 -12.17
C VAL A 45 9.78 -5.00 -13.03
N ALA A 46 9.57 -4.60 -14.29
CA ALA A 46 8.75 -5.34 -15.25
C ALA A 46 9.29 -6.76 -15.54
N ASP A 47 10.61 -6.89 -15.53
CA ASP A 47 11.33 -8.14 -15.74
C ASP A 47 11.33 -9.03 -14.49
N SER A 48 11.32 -8.42 -13.31
CA SER A 48 11.33 -9.11 -12.01
C SER A 48 9.94 -9.55 -11.55
N MET A 49 8.88 -9.20 -12.27
CA MET A 49 7.52 -9.61 -11.95
C MET A 49 7.31 -11.12 -12.10
N ILE A 50 6.72 -11.73 -11.08
CA ILE A 50 6.22 -13.11 -11.14
C ILE A 50 4.93 -13.12 -11.97
N ARG A 51 5.00 -13.61 -13.21
CA ARG A 51 3.83 -13.70 -14.12
C ARG A 51 3.11 -15.04 -13.99
N SER A 52 3.86 -16.08 -13.65
CA SER A 52 3.39 -17.46 -13.54
C SER A 52 4.13 -18.22 -12.44
N ARG A 53 3.56 -19.36 -12.03
CA ARG A 53 4.15 -20.21 -10.99
C ARG A 53 5.42 -20.87 -11.53
N GLY A 54 6.57 -20.46 -11.01
CA GLY A 54 7.89 -20.98 -11.41
C GLY A 54 8.74 -19.94 -12.15
N ASP A 55 8.17 -18.77 -12.44
CA ASP A 55 8.93 -17.63 -12.93
C ASP A 55 9.87 -17.18 -11.80
N GLY A 56 11.17 -17.06 -12.09
CA GLY A 56 12.19 -16.63 -11.14
C GLY A 56 12.10 -15.16 -10.71
N GLY A 57 10.93 -14.53 -10.88
CA GLY A 57 10.67 -13.18 -10.43
C GLY A 57 10.69 -13.07 -8.90
N SER A 58 10.92 -11.86 -8.40
CA SER A 58 11.01 -11.54 -6.98
C SER A 58 9.84 -10.73 -6.47
N ILE A 59 9.05 -10.10 -7.35
CA ILE A 59 7.91 -9.27 -6.97
C ILE A 59 6.59 -9.73 -7.59
N THR A 60 5.54 -9.72 -6.79
CA THR A 60 4.17 -10.07 -7.21
C THR A 60 3.37 -8.83 -7.56
N ILE A 61 2.36 -9.00 -8.44
CA ILE A 61 1.38 -7.94 -8.73
C ILE A 61 0.69 -7.42 -7.46
N ASN A 62 0.45 -8.28 -6.47
CA ASN A 62 -0.19 -7.89 -5.21
C ASN A 62 0.67 -6.92 -4.39
N GLU A 63 2.00 -7.01 -4.49
CA GLU A 63 2.92 -6.10 -3.82
C GLU A 63 2.97 -4.75 -4.53
N LEU A 64 2.97 -4.74 -5.87
CA LEU A 64 2.88 -3.50 -6.64
C LEU A 64 1.57 -2.75 -6.35
N GLU A 65 0.46 -3.48 -6.28
CA GLU A 65 -0.86 -2.93 -5.95
C GLU A 65 -0.91 -2.36 -4.52
N LEU A 66 -0.28 -3.05 -3.56
CA LEU A 66 -0.17 -2.53 -2.20
C LEU A 66 0.70 -1.26 -2.15
N LEU A 67 1.78 -1.23 -2.94
CA LEU A 67 2.65 -0.07 -3.05
C LEU A 67 1.92 1.11 -3.68
N ALA A 68 1.04 0.87 -4.65
CA ALA A 68 0.17 1.90 -5.24
C ALA A 68 -0.82 2.46 -4.21
N ILE A 69 -1.41 1.62 -3.35
CA ILE A 69 -2.24 2.07 -2.23
C ILE A 69 -1.43 2.99 -1.30
N LEU A 70 -0.22 2.60 -0.93
CA LEU A 70 0.68 3.43 -0.11
C LEU A 70 0.96 4.77 -0.77
N ALA A 71 1.43 4.77 -2.02
CA ALA A 71 1.75 5.98 -2.77
C ALA A 71 0.57 6.97 -2.83
N GLN A 72 -0.64 6.48 -3.13
CA GLN A 72 -1.82 7.33 -3.15
C GLN A 72 -2.14 7.94 -1.78
N ASN A 73 -2.00 7.17 -0.70
CA ASN A 73 -2.27 7.68 0.65
C ASN A 73 -1.28 8.80 1.04
N MET A 74 0.00 8.64 0.67
CA MET A 74 1.01 9.68 0.86
C MET A 74 0.70 10.94 0.05
N LEU A 75 0.33 10.79 -1.22
CA LEU A 75 -0.03 11.92 -2.09
C LEU A 75 -1.29 12.63 -1.61
N LEU A 76 -2.32 11.89 -1.22
CA LEU A 76 -3.56 12.44 -0.66
C LEU A 76 -3.28 13.28 0.58
N HIS A 77 -2.44 12.77 1.50
CA HIS A 77 -2.01 13.52 2.67
C HIS A 77 -1.33 14.84 2.30
N LEU A 78 -0.38 14.82 1.36
CA LEU A 78 0.29 16.03 0.90
C LEU A 78 -0.67 17.04 0.28
N GLN A 79 -1.69 16.57 -0.44
CA GLN A 79 -2.72 17.46 -1.01
C GLN A 79 -3.64 18.04 0.06
N TRP A 80 -3.92 17.34 1.16
CA TRP A 80 -4.58 17.95 2.31
C TRP A 80 -3.74 19.11 2.88
N SER A 81 -2.45 18.87 3.15
CA SER A 81 -1.55 19.89 3.67
C SER A 81 -1.44 21.11 2.73
N ALA A 82 -1.30 20.86 1.43
CA ALA A 82 -1.21 21.92 0.41
C ALA A 82 -2.46 22.81 0.35
N ARG A 83 -3.63 22.26 0.71
CA ARG A 83 -4.91 22.99 0.78
C ARG A 83 -5.20 23.58 2.15
N GLY A 84 -4.28 23.48 3.11
CA GLY A 84 -4.48 23.92 4.49
C GLY A 84 -5.54 23.11 5.24
N LEU A 85 -5.77 21.86 4.83
CA LEU A 85 -6.70 20.94 5.46
C LEU A 85 -5.98 20.12 6.53
N ASP A 86 -6.58 20.04 7.72
CA ASP A 86 -6.11 19.13 8.77
C ASP A 86 -6.38 17.68 8.38
N SER A 87 -5.35 16.84 8.43
CA SER A 87 -5.42 15.40 8.18
C SER A 87 -5.97 14.63 9.38
N VAL A 88 -5.90 15.20 10.59
CA VAL A 88 -6.29 14.51 11.82
C VAL A 88 -7.76 14.11 11.77
N GLY A 89 -8.02 12.81 11.94
CA GLY A 89 -9.38 12.26 11.92
C GLY A 89 -10.00 12.07 10.54
N ARG A 90 -9.30 12.41 9.45
CA ARG A 90 -9.76 12.10 8.09
C ARG A 90 -9.64 10.62 7.77
N VAL A 91 -10.48 10.17 6.84
CA VAL A 91 -10.36 8.84 6.22
C VAL A 91 -9.87 9.00 4.79
N ALA A 92 -8.71 8.40 4.50
CA ALA A 92 -8.24 8.15 3.16
C ALA A 92 -8.81 6.81 2.67
N LEU A 93 -9.88 6.84 1.88
CA LEU A 93 -10.51 5.63 1.35
C LEU A 93 -10.01 5.36 -0.08
N THR A 94 -9.15 4.35 -0.21
CA THR A 94 -8.58 3.92 -1.49
C THR A 94 -9.28 2.66 -2.01
N TYR A 95 -9.73 2.70 -3.24
CA TYR A 95 -10.29 1.56 -3.95
C TYR A 95 -9.22 0.91 -4.83
N SER A 96 -9.20 -0.42 -4.86
CA SER A 96 -8.38 -1.22 -5.79
C SER A 96 -9.17 -2.47 -6.16
N ASP A 97 -9.00 -2.98 -7.37
CA ASP A 97 -9.60 -4.25 -7.79
C ASP A 97 -8.76 -5.47 -7.39
N ASN A 98 -7.55 -5.25 -6.86
CA ASN A 98 -6.74 -6.31 -6.29
C ASN A 98 -7.23 -6.68 -4.87
N THR A 99 -8.04 -7.74 -4.79
CA THR A 99 -8.57 -8.25 -3.52
C THR A 99 -7.47 -8.63 -2.50
N ALA A 100 -6.30 -9.10 -2.97
CA ALA A 100 -5.23 -9.52 -2.08
C ALA A 100 -4.53 -8.32 -1.43
N ALA A 101 -4.25 -7.27 -2.19
CA ALA A 101 -3.71 -6.01 -1.68
C ALA A 101 -4.69 -5.34 -0.70
N VAL A 102 -5.98 -5.26 -1.05
CA VAL A 102 -7.02 -4.76 -0.15
C VAL A 102 -7.09 -5.56 1.14
N ALA A 103 -7.09 -6.90 1.06
CA ALA A 103 -7.14 -7.74 2.25
C ALA A 103 -5.89 -7.58 3.14
N ALA A 104 -4.72 -7.30 2.55
CA ALA A 104 -3.48 -7.12 3.27
C ALA A 104 -3.50 -5.87 4.17
N THR A 105 -4.08 -4.76 3.71
CA THR A 105 -4.16 -3.51 4.50
C THR A 105 -5.02 -3.69 5.76
N GLY A 106 -6.10 -4.46 5.69
CA GLY A 106 -6.98 -4.69 6.84
C GLY A 106 -6.54 -5.84 7.76
N LYS A 107 -5.91 -6.88 7.22
CA LYS A 107 -5.56 -8.09 7.99
C LYS A 107 -4.12 -8.11 8.48
N PHE A 108 -3.25 -7.22 7.98
CA PHE A 108 -1.82 -7.24 8.28
C PHE A 108 -1.17 -8.61 7.99
N ARG A 109 -1.62 -9.26 6.92
CA ARG A 109 -1.18 -10.62 6.55
C ARG A 109 -0.76 -10.65 5.10
N LEU A 110 0.53 -10.80 4.87
CA LEU A 110 1.13 -11.10 3.58
C LEU A 110 2.14 -12.22 3.72
N ARG A 111 2.36 -12.95 2.63
CA ARG A 111 3.30 -14.07 2.57
C ARG A 111 4.75 -13.62 2.36
N SER A 112 4.95 -12.36 1.97
CA SER A 112 6.28 -11.79 1.72
C SER A 112 6.67 -10.78 2.80
N ARG A 113 7.97 -10.72 3.09
CA ARG A 113 8.54 -9.74 4.02
C ARG A 113 8.39 -8.32 3.46
N ALA A 114 8.59 -8.15 2.15
CA ALA A 114 8.42 -6.87 1.46
C ALA A 114 6.99 -6.34 1.60
N GLY A 115 5.99 -7.18 1.30
CA GLY A 115 4.59 -6.81 1.49
C GLY A 115 4.25 -6.40 2.93
N LEU A 116 4.77 -7.10 3.94
CA LEU A 116 4.58 -6.72 5.34
C LEU A 116 5.22 -5.35 5.66
N LYS A 117 6.39 -5.04 5.11
CA LYS A 117 7.02 -3.72 5.24
C LYS A 117 6.15 -2.62 4.61
N MET A 118 5.56 -2.87 3.44
CA MET A 118 4.67 -1.92 2.78
C MET A 118 3.40 -1.64 3.61
N VAL A 119 2.75 -2.67 4.18
CA VAL A 119 1.60 -2.46 5.09
C VAL A 119 2.02 -1.69 6.34
N LYS A 120 3.20 -1.99 6.88
CA LYS A 120 3.76 -1.27 8.03
C LYS A 120 4.00 0.20 7.67
N ALA A 121 4.60 0.50 6.52
CA ALA A 121 4.83 1.86 6.03
C ALA A 121 3.52 2.63 5.89
N LEU A 122 2.49 2.03 5.27
CA LEU A 122 1.14 2.63 5.17
C LEU A 122 0.56 2.98 6.54
N SER A 123 0.63 2.04 7.48
CA SER A 123 0.06 2.22 8.82
C SER A 123 0.83 3.24 9.64
N GLN A 124 2.16 3.23 9.52
CA GLN A 124 3.04 4.18 10.21
C GLN A 124 2.82 5.59 9.68
N HIS A 125 2.83 5.76 8.36
CA HIS A 125 2.57 7.04 7.72
C HIS A 125 1.18 7.60 8.11
N ALA A 126 0.14 6.77 8.11
CA ALA A 126 -1.20 7.20 8.56
C ALA A 126 -1.21 7.62 10.03
N ALA A 127 -0.55 6.86 10.90
CA ALA A 127 -0.45 7.15 12.33
C ALA A 127 0.32 8.45 12.60
N ASP A 128 1.46 8.64 11.94
CA ASP A 128 2.32 9.83 12.10
C ASP A 128 1.62 11.12 11.66
N ASN A 129 0.69 11.01 10.70
CA ASN A 129 -0.06 12.14 10.15
C ASN A 129 -1.53 12.19 10.64
N GLY A 130 -1.89 11.37 11.63
CA GLY A 130 -3.18 11.45 12.34
C GLY A 130 -4.43 11.04 11.55
N TYR A 131 -4.29 10.42 10.38
CA TYR A 131 -5.43 10.00 9.53
C TYR A 131 -5.62 8.49 9.53
N VAL A 132 -6.76 8.03 9.00
CA VAL A 132 -7.08 6.61 8.84
C VAL A 132 -6.97 6.20 7.37
N ALA A 133 -5.99 5.38 7.04
CA ALA A 133 -5.92 4.71 5.74
C ALA A 133 -6.89 3.52 5.69
N ARG A 134 -7.74 3.45 4.66
CA ARG A 134 -8.62 2.31 4.40
C ARG A 134 -8.54 1.91 2.94
N ALA A 135 -8.48 0.61 2.67
CA ALA A 135 -8.63 0.07 1.33
C ALA A 135 -9.95 -0.69 1.19
N MET A 136 -10.60 -0.57 0.03
CA MET A 136 -11.81 -1.33 -0.31
C MET A 136 -11.71 -1.90 -1.72
N HIS A 137 -12.32 -3.07 -1.91
CA HIS A 137 -12.34 -3.72 -3.21
C HIS A 137 -13.39 -3.09 -4.12
N ILE A 138 -13.04 -2.89 -5.38
CA ILE A 138 -13.96 -2.53 -6.48
C ILE A 138 -13.80 -3.50 -7.65
N ALA A 139 -14.80 -3.61 -8.51
CA ALA A 139 -14.65 -4.40 -9.74
C ALA A 139 -13.68 -3.69 -10.71
N GLY A 140 -12.90 -4.44 -11.50
CA GLY A 140 -11.98 -3.85 -12.50
C GLY A 140 -12.68 -3.02 -13.58
N VAL A 141 -13.91 -3.37 -13.97
CA VAL A 141 -14.76 -2.50 -14.84
C VAL A 141 -15.12 -1.16 -14.19
N LYS A 142 -14.90 -1.05 -12.87
CA LYS A 142 -15.00 0.15 -12.06
C LYS A 142 -13.60 0.66 -11.64
N ASN A 143 -12.51 0.20 -12.22
CA ASN A 143 -11.16 0.71 -11.95
C ASN A 143 -10.49 1.29 -13.20
N VAL A 144 -11.24 1.43 -14.30
CA VAL A 144 -10.73 1.77 -15.65
C VAL A 144 -9.82 3.00 -15.68
N ALA A 145 -10.15 4.07 -14.92
CA ALA A 145 -9.30 5.25 -14.87
C ALA A 145 -7.94 4.99 -14.21
N ALA A 146 -7.89 4.22 -13.13
CA ALA A 146 -6.64 3.86 -12.48
C ALA A 146 -5.84 2.86 -13.32
N ASP A 147 -6.50 1.86 -13.92
CA ASP A 147 -5.90 0.91 -14.87
C ASP A 147 -5.28 1.61 -16.08
N PHE A 148 -5.99 2.61 -16.63
CA PHE A 148 -5.45 3.46 -17.68
C PHE A 148 -4.19 4.20 -17.19
N LEU A 149 -4.22 4.81 -16.01
CA LEU A 149 -3.08 5.56 -15.46
C LEU A 149 -1.88 4.66 -15.11
N SER A 150 -2.09 3.40 -14.71
CA SER A 150 -1.02 2.45 -14.39
C SER A 150 -0.36 1.84 -15.62
N ARG A 151 -1.01 1.92 -16.80
CA ARG A 151 -0.54 1.32 -18.07
C ARG A 151 -0.16 2.34 -19.13
N ASN A 152 -0.77 3.53 -19.13
CA ASN A 152 -0.50 4.58 -20.10
C ASN A 152 0.71 5.40 -19.64
N LEU A 153 1.88 4.75 -19.71
CA LEU A 153 3.15 5.27 -19.23
C LEU A 153 4.23 5.03 -20.28
N THR A 154 5.12 6.00 -20.44
CA THR A 154 6.38 5.81 -21.16
C THR A 154 7.36 5.12 -20.20
N ARG A 155 7.97 4.00 -20.60
CA ARG A 155 9.02 3.36 -19.80
C ARG A 155 10.23 4.30 -19.67
N THR A 156 10.82 4.33 -18.48
CA THR A 156 12.10 4.99 -18.22
C THR A 156 13.25 4.04 -18.62
N GLY A 157 13.99 4.40 -19.67
CA GLY A 157 15.10 3.61 -20.24
C GLY A 157 14.87 3.28 -21.72
N ASP A 158 15.93 3.36 -22.52
CA ASP A 158 15.91 3.14 -23.97
C ASP A 158 15.28 1.77 -24.31
N VAL A 159 14.01 1.74 -24.74
CA VAL A 159 13.37 0.76 -25.66
C VAL A 159 11.87 1.05 -25.77
N GLU A 160 11.37 0.91 -27.00
CA GLU A 160 10.02 1.15 -27.49
C GLU A 160 8.86 0.61 -26.62
N ILE A 161 7.78 1.38 -26.71
CA ILE A 161 6.50 1.27 -26.00
C ILE A 161 5.75 0.01 -26.42
N ASN A 162 4.83 -0.41 -25.54
CA ASN A 162 3.65 -1.22 -25.85
C ASN A 162 3.19 -1.06 -27.33
N PRO A 163 3.22 -2.09 -28.18
CA PRO A 163 3.00 -1.97 -29.62
C PRO A 163 1.57 -1.55 -30.03
N GLU A 164 0.65 -1.35 -29.08
CA GLU A 164 -0.77 -1.15 -29.36
C GLU A 164 -1.30 0.28 -29.17
N ALA A 165 -0.58 1.21 -28.52
CA ALA A 165 -0.93 2.64 -28.47
C ALA A 165 0.22 3.52 -27.94
N ASP A 166 0.42 4.69 -28.57
CA ASP A 166 1.28 5.75 -28.05
C ASP A 166 0.78 6.23 -26.66
N PRO A 167 1.68 6.53 -25.70
CA PRO A 167 1.28 7.06 -24.41
C PRO A 167 0.60 8.42 -24.61
N VAL A 168 -0.46 8.67 -23.85
CA VAL A 168 -1.17 9.94 -23.90
C VAL A 168 -0.28 11.01 -23.26
N PRO A 169 -0.04 12.14 -23.96
CA PRO A 169 0.72 13.26 -23.41
C PRO A 169 0.09 13.80 -22.12
N ASP A 170 0.94 14.27 -21.19
CA ASP A 170 0.54 14.70 -19.85
C ASP A 170 -0.50 15.83 -19.86
N ASP A 171 -0.44 16.73 -20.85
CA ASP A 171 -1.40 17.82 -21.05
C ASP A 171 -2.79 17.33 -21.49
N GLN A 172 -2.89 16.11 -22.01
CA GLN A 172 -4.15 15.48 -22.44
C GLN A 172 -4.77 14.55 -21.40
N LEU A 173 -3.99 14.10 -20.40
CA LEU A 173 -4.47 13.19 -19.36
C LEU A 173 -5.70 13.70 -18.59
N PRO A 174 -5.79 14.99 -18.19
CA PRO A 174 -6.97 15.49 -17.49
C PRO A 174 -8.28 15.28 -18.26
N ALA A 175 -8.25 15.48 -19.59
CA ALA A 175 -9.42 15.31 -20.44
C ALA A 175 -9.81 13.83 -20.58
N VAL A 176 -8.84 12.96 -20.84
CA VAL A 176 -9.07 11.51 -20.97
C VAL A 176 -9.58 10.92 -19.67
N VAL A 177 -8.98 11.26 -18.52
CA VAL A 177 -9.43 10.76 -17.22
C VAL A 177 -10.82 11.29 -16.88
N ALA A 178 -11.13 12.55 -17.15
CA ALA A 178 -12.49 13.09 -16.96
C ALA A 178 -13.52 12.28 -17.77
N GLU A 179 -13.21 11.94 -19.02
CA GLU A 179 -14.07 11.09 -19.85
C GLU A 179 -14.26 9.69 -19.23
N LEU A 180 -13.18 9.01 -18.83
CA LEU A 180 -13.24 7.69 -18.20
C LEU A 180 -14.04 7.69 -16.89
N LEU A 181 -13.93 8.76 -16.10
CA LEU A 181 -14.70 8.90 -14.87
C LEU A 181 -16.19 9.13 -15.15
N ASN A 182 -16.53 9.90 -16.19
CA ASN A 182 -17.91 10.20 -16.60
C ASN A 182 -18.64 9.01 -17.25
N GLN A 183 -17.91 8.01 -17.77
CA GLN A 183 -18.51 6.77 -18.28
C GLN A 183 -19.24 5.98 -17.17
N ARG A 184 -18.99 6.29 -15.90
CA ARG A 184 -19.72 5.72 -14.77
C ARG A 184 -21.01 6.50 -14.55
N ALA A 185 -22.14 5.90 -14.90
CA ALA A 185 -23.46 6.51 -14.75
C ALA A 185 -23.75 6.97 -13.30
N GLY A 186 -24.36 8.15 -13.14
CA GLY A 186 -25.07 8.56 -11.92
C GLY A 186 -24.46 9.70 -11.08
N ALA A 187 -23.32 10.27 -11.47
CA ALA A 187 -22.73 11.42 -10.80
C ALA A 187 -22.76 12.69 -11.66
N THR A 188 -22.60 13.86 -11.04
CA THR A 188 -22.35 15.12 -11.74
C THR A 188 -21.11 14.96 -12.63
N PRO A 189 -21.18 15.34 -13.91
CA PRO A 189 -20.03 15.21 -14.80
C PRO A 189 -18.80 15.96 -14.28
N ILE A 190 -17.65 15.31 -14.31
CA ILE A 190 -16.34 15.89 -14.03
C ILE A 190 -15.81 16.50 -15.33
N THR A 191 -15.34 17.74 -15.26
CA THR A 191 -14.70 18.43 -16.40
C THR A 191 -13.19 18.29 -16.35
N ALA A 192 -12.51 18.42 -17.49
CA ALA A 192 -11.04 18.38 -17.56
C ALA A 192 -10.39 19.44 -16.64
N SER A 193 -11.01 20.61 -16.47
CA SER A 193 -10.53 21.67 -15.57
C SER A 193 -10.60 21.31 -14.08
N GLN A 194 -11.35 20.27 -13.72
CA GLN A 194 -11.42 19.74 -12.36
C GLN A 194 -10.42 18.61 -12.12
N VAL A 195 -9.68 18.20 -13.15
CA VAL A 195 -8.68 17.13 -13.07
C VAL A 195 -7.29 17.74 -13.09
N VAL A 196 -6.48 17.42 -12.08
CA VAL A 196 -5.13 17.97 -11.88
C VAL A 196 -4.14 16.82 -11.84
N LEU A 197 -3.16 16.83 -12.74
CA LEU A 197 -2.01 15.95 -12.67
C LEU A 197 -1.08 16.40 -11.53
N VAL A 198 -0.73 15.46 -10.66
CA VAL A 198 0.18 15.69 -9.53
C VAL A 198 1.48 14.95 -9.78
N ASP A 199 2.56 15.70 -9.81
CA ASP A 199 3.91 15.12 -9.79
C ASP A 199 4.18 14.50 -8.42
N MET A 200 4.74 13.29 -8.43
CA MET A 200 5.13 12.63 -7.19
C MET A 200 6.33 13.36 -6.58
N PRO A 201 6.21 13.92 -5.36
CA PRO A 201 7.33 14.61 -4.73
C PRO A 201 8.50 13.65 -4.48
N GLN A 202 9.73 14.15 -4.63
CA GLN A 202 10.94 13.31 -4.59
C GLN A 202 11.02 12.42 -3.34
N HIS A 203 10.66 12.94 -2.16
CA HIS A 203 10.71 12.14 -0.93
C HIS A 203 9.70 10.98 -0.91
N VAL A 204 8.52 11.17 -1.53
CA VAL A 204 7.53 10.08 -1.71
C VAL A 204 8.08 9.08 -2.72
N HIS A 205 8.61 9.57 -3.83
CA HIS A 205 9.23 8.73 -4.86
C HIS A 205 10.34 7.85 -4.25
N ASP A 206 11.26 8.44 -3.49
CA ASP A 206 12.39 7.73 -2.87
C ASP A 206 11.94 6.67 -1.87
N GLU A 207 10.91 6.96 -1.07
CA GLU A 207 10.34 5.98 -0.13
C GLU A 207 9.70 4.79 -0.86
N ILE A 208 8.94 5.09 -1.91
CA ILE A 208 8.29 4.07 -2.76
C ILE A 208 9.34 3.21 -3.48
N MET A 209 10.34 3.82 -4.10
CA MET A 209 11.40 3.11 -4.80
C MET A 209 12.30 2.32 -3.84
N SER A 210 12.53 2.81 -2.62
CA SER A 210 13.26 2.06 -1.58
C SER A 210 12.53 0.78 -1.20
N LEU A 211 11.22 0.84 -0.92
CA LEU A 211 10.40 -0.34 -0.63
C LEU A 211 10.32 -1.30 -1.81
N LEU A 212 10.28 -0.77 -3.04
CA LEU A 212 10.31 -1.56 -4.26
C LEU A 212 11.64 -2.30 -4.43
N GLN A 213 12.76 -1.61 -4.24
CA GLN A 213 14.09 -2.19 -4.33
C GLN A 213 14.28 -3.31 -3.29
N GLU A 214 13.85 -3.08 -2.05
CA GLU A 214 13.87 -4.12 -1.02
C GLU A 214 13.00 -5.33 -1.39
N ALA A 215 11.88 -5.11 -2.08
CA ALA A 215 11.03 -6.19 -2.58
C ALA A 215 11.75 -7.00 -3.67
N LEU A 216 12.42 -6.32 -4.60
CA LEU A 216 13.19 -6.94 -5.68
C LEU A 216 14.36 -7.77 -5.15
N GLU A 217 15.01 -7.31 -4.09
CA GLU A 217 16.13 -8.00 -3.43
C GLU A 217 15.67 -9.12 -2.49
N SER A 218 14.42 -9.09 -2.05
CA SER A 218 13.89 -10.11 -1.17
C SER A 218 13.75 -11.44 -1.90
N THR A 219 14.37 -12.49 -1.36
CA THR A 219 14.15 -13.85 -1.88
C THR A 219 12.66 -14.17 -1.70
N PRO A 220 11.96 -14.69 -2.73
CA PRO A 220 10.62 -15.21 -2.55
C PRO A 220 10.64 -16.16 -1.35
N TRP A 221 9.58 -16.17 -0.54
CA TRP A 221 9.44 -17.10 0.58
C TRP A 221 9.33 -18.53 0.02
N THR A 222 10.46 -19.11 -0.39
CA THR A 222 10.54 -20.44 -0.98
C THR A 222 10.25 -21.42 0.12
N ARG A 223 9.03 -21.95 0.14
CA ARG A 223 8.62 -23.20 0.80
C ARG A 223 9.44 -23.56 2.06
N ARG A 224 9.53 -22.67 3.06
CA ARG A 224 9.68 -23.18 4.42
C ARG A 224 8.31 -23.70 4.81
N THR A 225 8.27 -25.00 5.12
CA THR A 225 7.15 -25.79 5.60
C THR A 225 6.08 -24.92 6.28
N GLU A 226 4.83 -25.11 5.87
CA GLU A 226 3.66 -24.43 6.42
C GLU A 226 3.61 -24.54 7.95
N HIS A 227 4.16 -23.55 8.65
CA HIS A 227 3.83 -23.31 10.04
C HIS A 227 2.77 -22.21 10.06
N GLN A 228 1.50 -22.64 10.09
CA GLN A 228 0.38 -21.74 10.32
C GLN A 228 0.49 -21.12 11.72
N SER A 229 0.92 -19.87 11.80
CA SER A 229 0.83 -19.08 13.02
C SER A 229 -0.60 -18.53 13.17
N ALA A 230 -1.39 -19.15 14.05
CA ALA A 230 -2.72 -18.67 14.38
C ALA A 230 -2.65 -17.65 15.53
N PHE A 231 -2.74 -16.35 15.21
CA PHE A 231 -2.94 -15.31 16.22
C PHE A 231 -4.41 -15.31 16.67
N HIS A 232 -4.65 -15.54 17.96
CA HIS A 232 -5.97 -15.41 18.58
C HIS A 232 -6.01 -14.16 19.47
N TYR A 233 -7.05 -13.35 19.29
CA TYR A 233 -7.37 -12.26 20.22
C TYR A 233 -8.12 -12.84 21.42
N GLY A 234 -7.58 -12.62 22.62
CA GLY A 234 -8.24 -12.98 23.87
C GLY A 234 -8.33 -11.78 24.80
N HIS A 235 -9.54 -11.49 25.30
CA HIS A 235 -9.76 -10.52 26.35
C HIS A 235 -9.76 -11.24 27.71
N HIS A 236 -8.77 -10.94 28.55
CA HIS A 236 -8.80 -11.33 29.96
C HIS A 236 -8.42 -10.15 30.86
N GLY A 237 -9.36 -9.73 31.70
CA GLY A 237 -9.09 -8.90 32.89
C GLY A 237 -8.50 -7.51 32.64
N GLY A 238 -8.96 -6.79 31.61
CA GLY A 238 -8.58 -5.38 31.41
C GLY A 238 -7.16 -5.15 30.88
N ARG A 239 -6.44 -6.20 30.46
CA ARG A 239 -5.16 -6.09 29.73
C ARG A 239 -5.33 -6.66 28.32
N VAL A 240 -4.95 -5.88 27.31
CA VAL A 240 -4.86 -6.35 25.92
C VAL A 240 -3.44 -6.84 25.72
N GLY A 241 -3.28 -8.13 25.40
CA GLY A 241 -1.98 -8.74 25.10
C GLY A 241 -2.10 -9.66 23.89
N ILE A 242 -1.07 -9.64 23.03
CA ILE A 242 -0.92 -10.61 21.95
C ILE A 242 -0.16 -11.80 22.53
N VAL A 243 -0.84 -12.93 22.71
CA VAL A 243 -0.19 -14.18 23.12
C VAL A 243 0.02 -15.05 21.89
N GLY A 244 1.25 -15.09 21.40
CA GLY A 244 1.68 -16.07 20.41
C GLY A 244 2.04 -17.38 21.12
N ARG A 245 1.50 -18.51 20.65
CA ARG A 245 2.00 -19.84 21.03
C ARG A 245 2.74 -20.41 19.83
N PHE A 246 4.06 -20.50 19.92
CA PHE A 246 4.86 -21.24 18.96
C PHE A 246 4.73 -22.73 19.29
N ARG A 247 4.34 -23.55 18.31
CA ARG A 247 4.42 -25.00 18.45
C ARG A 247 5.79 -25.45 17.96
N GLU A 248 6.55 -25.93 18.94
CA GLU A 248 7.82 -26.68 18.93
C GLU A 248 9.07 -25.91 19.36
N GLY A 249 9.67 -26.41 20.45
CA GLY A 249 11.07 -26.23 20.85
C GLY A 249 11.46 -24.95 21.59
N GLY A 250 11.16 -23.77 21.03
CA GLY A 250 11.72 -22.50 21.52
C GLY A 250 10.75 -21.70 22.36
N GLY A 251 10.85 -21.79 23.68
CA GLY A 251 10.09 -20.94 24.61
C GLY A 251 10.58 -19.49 24.62
N GLY A 252 10.23 -18.69 23.61
CA GLY A 252 10.40 -17.24 23.65
C GLY A 252 9.36 -16.60 24.56
N ARG A 253 9.79 -15.79 25.54
CA ARG A 253 8.89 -14.94 26.34
C ARG A 253 8.90 -13.53 25.77
N ILE A 254 7.72 -13.01 25.45
CA ILE A 254 7.53 -11.58 25.21
C ILE A 254 7.32 -10.94 26.59
N GLY A 255 8.32 -10.23 27.09
CA GLY A 255 8.21 -9.43 28.31
C GLY A 255 7.68 -8.05 27.97
N MET A 256 6.60 -7.64 28.63
CA MET A 256 6.19 -6.24 28.68
C MET A 256 6.77 -5.62 29.94
N GLU A 257 7.72 -4.71 29.82
CA GLU A 257 8.19 -3.91 30.95
C GLU A 257 7.50 -2.54 30.87
N GLY A 258 6.56 -2.32 31.78
CA GLY A 258 5.88 -1.04 31.92
C GLY A 258 6.70 -0.13 32.83
N THR A 259 7.48 0.77 32.26
CA THR A 259 7.91 1.97 32.99
C THR A 259 6.72 2.93 32.97
N GLY A 260 6.20 3.28 34.15
CA GLY A 260 5.03 4.15 34.29
C GLY A 260 5.10 5.38 33.39
N GLU A 261 3.95 5.75 32.85
CA GLU A 261 3.67 6.73 31.78
C GLU A 261 3.63 6.14 30.35
N ASP A 262 2.48 5.52 30.04
CA ASP A 262 1.72 5.63 28.79
C ASP A 262 2.47 5.53 27.44
N ARG A 263 3.58 4.77 27.39
CA ARG A 263 4.23 4.35 26.14
C ARG A 263 4.32 2.84 26.07
N VAL A 264 3.67 2.26 25.07
CA VAL A 264 3.87 0.85 24.68
C VAL A 264 4.88 0.82 23.55
N THR A 265 6.14 0.56 23.90
CA THR A 265 7.19 0.29 22.89
C THR A 265 7.14 -1.19 22.54
N LEU A 266 6.84 -1.51 21.28
CA LEU A 266 6.91 -2.87 20.76
C LEU A 266 8.38 -3.21 20.45
N MET A 267 9.10 -3.79 21.41
CA MET A 267 10.45 -4.33 21.16
C MET A 267 10.34 -5.76 20.65
N VAL A 268 10.75 -5.97 19.40
CA VAL A 268 10.95 -7.30 18.83
C VAL A 268 12.40 -7.69 19.10
N PHE A 269 12.63 -8.65 19.98
CA PHE A 269 13.95 -9.25 20.14
C PHE A 269 14.05 -10.42 19.15
N GLU A 270 14.99 -10.33 18.22
CA GLU A 270 15.46 -11.52 17.51
C GLU A 270 16.28 -12.34 18.50
N ALA A 271 15.89 -13.59 18.75
CA ALA A 271 16.72 -14.50 19.51
C ALA A 271 17.90 -14.91 18.63
N GLU A 272 19.12 -14.63 19.07
CA GLU A 272 20.29 -15.26 18.45
C GLU A 272 20.20 -16.78 18.61
N PRO A 273 20.64 -17.55 17.59
CA PRO A 273 20.63 -19.00 17.67
C PRO A 273 21.46 -19.47 18.86
N ASN A 274 20.90 -20.40 19.64
CA ASN A 274 21.56 -20.97 20.80
C ASN A 274 22.82 -21.73 20.36
N PRO A 275 24.04 -21.28 20.72
CA PRO A 275 25.28 -21.93 20.28
C PRO A 275 25.48 -23.33 20.88
N ASN A 276 24.59 -23.79 21.77
CA ASN A 276 24.68 -25.11 22.40
C ASN A 276 23.75 -26.18 21.78
N GLU A 277 23.03 -25.89 20.69
CA GLU A 277 22.18 -26.89 20.03
C GLU A 277 22.94 -27.87 19.11
N ASP A 278 24.19 -27.60 18.76
CA ASP A 278 25.04 -28.51 17.95
C ASP A 278 25.82 -29.57 18.77
N ALA A 279 25.51 -29.74 20.06
CA ALA A 279 26.27 -30.63 20.95
C ALA A 279 25.50 -31.87 21.45
N ARG A 280 24.47 -32.33 20.72
CA ARG A 280 23.76 -33.58 21.05
C ARG A 280 23.46 -34.41 19.80
N ASP A 281 24.50 -35.06 19.30
CA ASP A 281 24.46 -36.40 18.69
C ASP A 281 25.15 -37.39 19.65
#